data_AF-A0AAU0QLQ9-F1
#
_entry.id   AF-A0AAU0QLQ9-F1
#
_cell.length_a   1.000
_cell.length_b   1.000
_cell.length_c   1.000
_cell.angle_alpha   90.00
_cell.angle_beta   90.00
_cell.angle_gamma   90.00
#
_symmetry.space_group_name_H-M   'P 1'
#
loop_
_entity.id
_entity.type
_entity.pdbx_description
1 polymer ?
#
loop_
_entity_poly.entity_id
_entity_poly.type
_entity_poly.pdbx_seq_one_letter_code
_entity_poly.pdbx_strand_id
1 'polypeptide(L)'
;VLITEPDVPTKILHFFRMVSVSLTIFIYTWPAEVLSEANADLAQAAYKSLWYISDVRTRRLSLLIMQRSVHPVYLKALSFWNIKLETYTKIMSSAYSYISVLSTANN
;
A
#
# COMPACT_ATOMS: atom_id res chain seq x y z
N VAL A 1 13.94 11.23 38.57
CA VAL A 1 15.08 10.88 37.71
C VAL A 1 14.66 11.16 36.27
N LEU A 2 15.23 12.23 35.70
CA LEU A 2 15.23 12.63 34.27
C LEU A 2 13.87 12.76 33.57
N ILE A 3 13.10 13.80 33.95
CA ILE A 3 12.35 14.55 32.94
C ILE A 3 13.40 15.45 32.28
N THR A 4 14.11 14.91 31.28
CA THR A 4 14.89 15.75 30.37
C THR A 4 13.90 16.65 29.66
N GLU A 5 14.02 17.97 29.84
CA GLU A 5 13.55 18.90 28.83
C GLU A 5 14.07 18.39 27.47
N PRO A 6 13.21 18.18 26.47
CA PRO A 6 13.66 17.70 25.19
C PRO A 6 14.52 18.78 24.54
N ASP A 7 15.84 18.60 24.58
CA ASP A 7 16.80 19.34 23.78
C ASP A 7 16.29 19.42 22.33
N VAL A 8 16.38 20.62 21.73
CA VAL A 8 16.01 20.89 20.33
C VAL A 8 16.49 19.79 19.36
N PRO A 9 17.72 19.25 19.44
CA PRO A 9 18.16 18.13 18.59
C PRO A 9 17.30 16.86 18.72
N THR A 10 16.81 16.52 19.90
CA THR A 10 16.04 15.30 20.15
C THR A 10 14.66 15.37 19.50
N LYS A 11 14.02 16.55 19.53
CA LYS A 11 12.74 16.79 18.81
C LYS A 11 12.90 16.67 17.30
N ILE A 12 13.98 17.24 16.75
CA ILE A 12 14.29 17.18 15.32
C ILE A 12 14.49 15.72 14.87
N LEU A 13 15.19 14.91 15.68
CA LEU A 13 15.40 13.49 15.40
C LEU A 13 14.08 12.70 15.36
N HIS A 14 13.18 12.93 16.33
CA HIS A 14 11.86 12.28 16.34
C HIS A 14 11.00 12.64 15.14
N PHE A 15 11.01 13.92 14.72
CA PHE A 15 10.31 14.37 13.52
C PHE A 15 10.86 13.70 12.26
N PHE A 16 12.19 13.69 12.10
CA PHE A 16 12.85 13.03 10.99
C PHE A 16 12.52 11.53 10.92
N ARG A 17 12.42 10.87 12.08
CA ARG A 17 12.03 9.46 12.16
C ARG A 17 10.60 9.21 11.67
N MET A 18 9.64 10.06 12.03
CA MET A 18 8.26 9.94 11.53
C MET A 18 8.17 10.13 10.02
N VAL A 19 8.90 11.12 9.50
CA VAL A 19 8.96 11.42 8.05
C VAL A 19 9.57 10.24 7.29
N SER A 20 10.68 9.69 7.78
CA SER A 20 11.35 8.54 7.16
C SER A 20 10.44 7.31 7.09
N VAL A 21 9.72 6.97 8.17
CA VAL A 21 8.78 5.85 8.18
C VAL A 21 7.64 6.06 7.18
N SER A 22 7.09 7.27 7.12
CA SER A 22 6.00 7.62 6.19
C SER A 22 6.44 7.49 4.73
N LEU A 23 7.63 8.00 4.41
CA LEU A 23 8.26 7.86 3.09
C LEU A 23 8.49 6.40 2.70
N THR A 24 8.94 5.59 3.66
CA THR A 24 9.19 4.17 3.41
C THR A 24 7.89 3.46 3.02
N ILE A 25 6.81 3.69 3.78
CA ILE A 25 5.48 3.12 3.48
C ILE A 25 4.97 3.61 2.11
N PHE A 26 5.20 4.88 1.78
CA PHE A 26 4.81 5.45 0.49
C PHE A 26 5.54 4.78 -0.69
N ILE A 27 6.86 4.62 -0.58
CA ILE A 27 7.70 3.98 -1.60
C ILE A 27 7.29 2.51 -1.83
N TYR A 28 6.87 1.80 -0.78
CA TYR A 28 6.39 0.41 -0.92
C TYR A 28 4.98 0.32 -1.51
N THR A 29 4.10 1.26 -1.19
CA THR A 29 2.68 1.21 -1.59
C THR A 29 2.47 1.66 -3.04
N TRP A 30 3.24 2.65 -3.50
CA TRP A 30 3.11 3.21 -4.85
C TRP A 30 3.24 2.17 -5.98
N PRO A 31 4.32 1.38 -6.09
CA PRO A 31 4.45 0.38 -7.14
C PRO A 31 3.47 -0.78 -6.96
N ALA A 32 3.08 -1.10 -5.73
CA ALA A 32 2.12 -2.17 -5.45
C ALA A 32 0.72 -1.84 -5.99
N GLU A 33 0.31 -0.57 -5.90
CA GLU A 33 -0.98 -0.11 -6.42
C GLU A 33 -1.00 -0.08 -7.96
N VAL A 34 0.04 0.49 -8.58
CA VAL A 34 0.21 0.50 -10.04
C VAL A 34 0.26 -0.92 -10.61
N LEU A 35 0.99 -1.83 -9.97
CA LEU A 35 1.08 -3.23 -10.39
C LEU A 35 -0.26 -3.97 -10.26
N SER A 36 -1.06 -3.64 -9.24
CA SER A 36 -2.39 -4.21 -9.06
C SER A 36 -3.36 -3.75 -10.14
N GLU A 37 -3.30 -2.48 -10.53
CA GLU A 37 -4.12 -1.91 -11.59
C GLU A 37 -3.74 -2.52 -12.96
N ALA A 38 -2.44 -2.57 -13.26
CA ALA A 38 -1.94 -3.21 -14.48
C ALA A 38 -2.31 -4.70 -14.58
N ASN A 39 -2.32 -5.43 -13.46
CA ASN A 39 -2.78 -6.83 -13.45
C ASN A 39 -4.27 -6.97 -13.78
N ALA A 40 -5.11 -6.06 -13.28
CA ALA A 40 -6.54 -6.07 -13.57
C ALA A 40 -6.80 -5.77 -15.06
N ASP A 41 -6.08 -4.80 -15.62
CA ASP A 41 -6.15 -4.47 -17.05
C ASP A 41 -5.65 -5.62 -17.94
N LEU A 42 -4.55 -6.27 -17.55
CA LEU A 42 -4.05 -7.47 -18.24
C LEU A 42 -5.07 -8.61 -18.20
N ALA A 43 -5.74 -8.83 -17.07
CA ALA A 43 -6.82 -9.82 -16.96
C ALA A 43 -7.97 -9.51 -17.94
N GLN A 44 -8.37 -8.24 -18.01
CA GLN A 44 -9.46 -7.80 -18.89
C GLN A 44 -9.07 -7.86 -20.38
N ALA A 45 -7.84 -7.49 -20.72
CA ALA A 45 -7.29 -7.61 -22.07
C ALA A 45 -7.19 -9.07 -22.51
N ALA A 46 -6.72 -9.96 -21.63
CA ALA A 46 -6.72 -11.40 -21.87
C ALA A 46 -8.16 -11.92 -22.09
N TYR A 47 -9.14 -11.40 -21.37
CA TYR A 47 -10.57 -11.76 -21.54
C TYR A 47 -11.15 -11.33 -22.88
N LYS A 48 -10.78 -10.14 -23.35
CA LYS A 48 -11.19 -9.63 -24.65
C LYS A 48 -10.43 -10.24 -25.83
N SER A 49 -9.29 -10.88 -25.59
CA SER A 49 -8.60 -11.64 -26.64
C SER A 49 -9.51 -12.79 -27.11
N LEU A 50 -9.57 -13.11 -28.41
CA LEU A 50 -10.37 -14.23 -28.93
C LEU A 50 -9.73 -15.59 -28.60
N TRP A 51 -9.45 -15.83 -27.32
CA TRP A 51 -8.78 -17.02 -26.78
C TRP A 51 -9.54 -18.31 -27.09
N TYR A 52 -10.84 -18.22 -27.32
CA TYR A 52 -11.71 -19.34 -27.69
C TYR A 52 -11.52 -19.82 -29.13
N ILE A 53 -10.95 -19.00 -30.02
CA ILE A 53 -10.70 -19.33 -31.44
C ILE A 53 -9.22 -19.76 -31.65
N SER A 54 -8.36 -19.51 -30.66
CA SER A 54 -6.92 -19.78 -30.72
C SER A 54 -6.57 -21.24 -30.38
N ASP A 55 -5.36 -21.65 -30.73
CA ASP A 55 -4.81 -23.00 -30.46
C ASP A 55 -4.96 -23.44 -28.98
N VAL A 56 -5.02 -24.76 -28.75
CA VAL A 56 -5.29 -25.36 -27.43
C VAL A 56 -4.21 -24.93 -26.41
N ARG A 57 -2.97 -24.69 -26.86
CA ARG A 57 -1.88 -24.18 -26.01
C ARG A 57 -2.12 -22.75 -25.55
N THR A 58 -2.50 -21.84 -26.46
CA THR A 58 -2.81 -20.43 -26.14
C THR A 58 -4.08 -20.31 -25.31
N ARG A 59 -5.04 -21.21 -25.49
CA ARG A 59 -6.25 -21.30 -24.66
C ARG A 59 -5.94 -21.66 -23.20
N ARG A 60 -5.07 -22.65 -22.98
CA ARG A 60 -4.62 -23.02 -21.62
C ARG A 60 -3.80 -21.92 -20.98
N LEU A 61 -2.92 -21.27 -21.75
CA LEU A 61 -2.08 -20.18 -21.25
C LEU A 61 -2.91 -18.95 -20.86
N SER A 62 -3.89 -18.56 -21.67
CA SER A 62 -4.80 -17.43 -21.36
C SER A 62 -5.67 -17.71 -20.14
N LEU A 63 -6.22 -18.92 -19.99
CA LEU A 63 -6.94 -19.33 -18.78
C LEU A 63 -6.04 -19.33 -17.53
N LEU A 64 -4.79 -19.79 -17.64
CA LEU A 64 -3.82 -19.73 -16.55
C LEU A 64 -3.47 -18.28 -16.18
N ILE A 65 -3.30 -17.40 -17.17
CA ILE A 65 -3.04 -15.98 -16.94
C ILE A 65 -4.24 -15.31 -16.28
N MET A 66 -5.46 -15.55 -16.75
CA MET A 66 -6.69 -15.06 -16.10
C MET A 66 -6.83 -15.56 -14.66
N GLN A 67 -6.63 -16.86 -14.44
CA GLN A 67 -6.73 -17.44 -13.10
C GLN A 67 -5.64 -16.90 -12.16
N ARG A 68 -4.46 -16.56 -12.71
CA ARG A 68 -3.35 -15.94 -11.97
C ARG A 68 -3.57 -14.44 -11.74
N SER A 69 -4.17 -13.71 -12.67
CA SER A 69 -4.43 -12.27 -12.57
C SER A 69 -5.68 -11.95 -11.74
N VAL A 70 -6.62 -12.90 -11.61
CA VAL A 70 -7.72 -12.87 -10.62
C VAL A 70 -7.22 -13.03 -9.19
N HIS A 71 -5.98 -13.49 -9.00
CA HIS A 71 -5.23 -13.21 -7.78
C HIS A 71 -4.45 -11.92 -7.99
N PRO A 72 -5.07 -10.74 -7.75
CA PRO A 72 -4.29 -9.53 -7.58
C PRO A 72 -3.19 -9.89 -6.60
N VAL A 73 -1.95 -9.64 -7.01
CA VAL A 73 -0.78 -9.67 -6.15
C VAL A 73 -0.94 -8.48 -5.19
N TYR A 74 -1.99 -8.52 -4.39
CA TYR A 74 -1.98 -7.91 -3.09
C TYR A 74 -0.83 -8.60 -2.42
N LEU A 75 0.26 -7.86 -2.24
CA LEU A 75 1.23 -8.17 -1.21
C LEU A 75 0.43 -8.19 0.11
N LYS A 76 -0.30 -9.28 0.35
CA LYS A 76 -0.87 -9.67 1.62
C LYS A 76 0.34 -10.05 2.45
N ALA A 77 1.07 -9.04 2.89
CA ALA A 77 1.78 -9.12 4.15
C ALA A 77 0.70 -9.29 5.22
N LEU A 78 0.27 -10.54 5.41
CA LEU A 78 -0.45 -11.01 6.58
C LEU A 78 -1.73 -10.23 6.93
N SER A 79 -2.80 -10.36 6.14
CA SER A 79 -4.17 -10.05 6.62
C SER A 79 -4.39 -8.66 7.28
N PHE A 80 -3.59 -7.63 6.96
CA PHE A 80 -3.79 -6.27 7.46
C PHE A 80 -4.02 -5.31 6.31
N TRP A 81 -5.27 -5.32 5.84
CA TRP A 81 -5.85 -4.35 4.91
C TRP A 81 -5.15 -4.25 3.54
N ASN A 82 -5.90 -3.83 2.53
CA ASN A 82 -5.31 -3.61 1.22
C ASN A 82 -4.28 -2.49 1.37
N ILE A 83 -3.01 -2.77 1.08
CA ILE A 83 -1.93 -1.78 1.00
C ILE A 83 -2.24 -0.93 -0.25
N LYS A 84 -3.12 0.05 -0.05
CA LYS A 84 -3.52 1.06 -1.02
C LYS A 84 -3.23 2.43 -0.43
N LEU A 85 -3.04 3.42 -1.29
CA LEU A 85 -2.86 4.82 -0.90
C LEU A 85 -3.99 5.32 0.01
N GLU A 86 -5.20 4.78 -0.14
CA GLU A 86 -6.35 5.04 0.73
C GLU A 86 -6.08 4.63 2.19
N THR A 87 -5.44 3.49 2.41
CA THR A 87 -5.09 2.99 3.74
C THR A 87 -3.99 3.83 4.39
N TYR A 88 -2.99 4.26 3.62
CA TYR A 88 -1.96 5.20 4.08
C TYR A 88 -2.59 6.53 4.55
N THR A 89 -3.51 7.07 3.75
CA THR A 89 -4.22 8.31 4.10
C THR A 89 -5.03 8.14 5.39
N LYS A 90 -5.74 7.02 5.56
CA LYS A 90 -6.49 6.72 6.80
C LYS A 90 -5.59 6.62 8.03
N ILE A 91 -4.45 5.94 7.90
CA ILE A 91 -3.46 5.82 8.98
C ILE A 91 -2.95 7.22 9.35
N MET A 92 -2.59 8.04 8.35
CA MET A 92 -2.12 9.41 8.58
C MET A 92 -3.18 10.27 9.27
N SER A 93 -4.45 10.24 8.81
CA SER A 93 -5.55 10.96 9.45
C SER A 93 -5.78 10.52 10.90
N SER A 94 -5.70 9.22 11.18
CA SER A 94 -5.81 8.72 12.56
C SER A 94 -4.65 9.19 13.44
N ALA A 95 -3.41 9.15 12.93
CA ALA A 95 -2.24 9.66 13.64
C ALA A 95 -2.36 11.14 13.98
N TYR A 96 -2.82 11.97 13.03
CA TYR A 96 -3.11 13.39 13.29
C TYR A 96 -4.18 13.58 14.36
N SER A 97 -5.25 12.77 14.34
CA SER A 97 -6.28 12.82 15.38
C SER A 97 -5.71 12.51 16.76
N TYR A 98 -4.89 11.47 16.89
CA TYR A 98 -4.22 11.14 18.16
C TYR A 98 -3.31 12.27 18.64
N ILE A 99 -2.50 12.86 17.76
CA ILE A 99 -1.63 13.99 18.10
C ILE A 99 -2.46 15.20 18.54
N SER A 100 -3.55 15.50 17.84
CA SER A 100 -4.46 16.61 18.18
C SER A 100 -5.04 16.43 19.58
N VAL A 101 -5.61 15.27 19.89
CA VAL A 101 -6.20 14.97 21.21
C VAL A 101 -5.14 15.09 22.32
N LEU A 102 -3.95 14.54 22.11
CA LEU A 102 -2.84 14.67 23.06
C LEU A 102 -2.42 16.12 23.26
N SER A 103 -2.35 16.91 22.18
CA SER A 103 -1.98 18.33 22.26
C SER A 103 -3.02 19.15 23.02
N THR A 104 -4.31 18.84 22.87
CA THR A 104 -5.40 19.51 23.60
C THR A 104 -5.49 19.08 25.06
N ALA A 105 -5.06 17.86 25.40
CA ALA A 105 -5.05 17.37 26.79
C ALA A 105 -3.82 17.84 27.58
N ASN A 106 -2.73 18.18 26.88
CA ASN A 106 -1.49 18.71 27.46
C ASN A 106 -1.50 20.25 27.65
N ASN A 107 -2.56 20.92 27.21
CA ASN A 107 -2.77 22.36 27.34
C ASN A 107 -3.93 22.64 28.29
#